data_AF-A0AAJ1SND5-F1
#
_entry.id   AF-A0AAJ1SND5-F1
#
_cell.length_a   1.000
_cell.length_b   1.000
_cell.length_c   1.000
_cell.angle_alpha   90.00
_cell.angle_beta   90.00
_cell.angle_gamma   90.00
#
_symmetry.space_group_name_H-M   'P 1'
#
loop_
_entity.id
_entity.type
_entity.pdbx_description
1 polymer ?
#
loop_
_entity_poly.entity_id
_entity_poly.type
_entity_poly.pdbx_seq_one_letter_code
_entity_poly.pdbx_strand_id
1 'polypeptide(L)'
;AHLVKVYTAGNTTIVYTEAPEHNEILLINDKRKIQPKEIEEAKNYFLDKIKDAVYHEDEIKVIELAGLVEISIPKHELDATLAV
;
A
#
# COMPACT_ATOMS: atom_id res chain seq x y z
N ALA A 1 2.00 0.78 -13.82
CA ALA A 1 0.92 0.03 -13.15
C ALA A 1 0.35 -1.00 -14.13
N HIS A 2 0.23 -2.25 -13.69
CA HIS A 2 -0.45 -3.32 -14.42
C HIS A 2 -1.93 -3.45 -13.97
N LEU A 3 -2.21 -3.04 -12.73
CA LEU A 3 -3.54 -3.05 -12.13
C LEU A 3 -3.75 -1.79 -11.30
N VAL A 4 -4.95 -1.23 -11.37
CA VAL A 4 -5.40 -0.13 -10.52
C VAL A 4 -6.77 -0.49 -9.97
N LYS A 5 -6.94 -0.40 -8.65
CA LYS A 5 -8.21 -0.61 -7.96
C LYS A 5 -8.53 0.61 -7.12
N VAL A 6 -9.76 1.10 -7.23
CA VAL A 6 -10.24 2.24 -6.46
C VAL A 6 -11.33 1.77 -5.50
N TYR A 7 -11.18 2.13 -4.24
CA TYR A 7 -12.07 1.80 -3.15
C TYR A 7 -12.55 3.08 -2.46
N THR A 8 -13.66 2.96 -1.74
CA THR A 8 -14.16 4.03 -0.87
C THR A 8 -14.35 3.48 0.54
N ALA A 9 -13.74 4.13 1.52
CA ALA A 9 -13.88 3.84 2.94
C ALA A 9 -14.48 5.08 3.62
N GLY A 10 -15.82 5.12 3.68
CA GLY A 10 -16.54 6.30 4.16
C GLY A 10 -16.28 7.53 3.27
N ASN A 11 -15.60 8.54 3.82
CA ASN A 11 -15.23 9.77 3.09
C ASN A 11 -13.81 9.75 2.52
N THR A 12 -13.08 8.64 2.71
CA THR A 12 -11.70 8.47 2.24
C THR A 12 -11.72 7.61 0.97
N THR A 13 -11.09 8.08 -0.10
CA THR A 13 -10.84 7.29 -1.30
C THR A 13 -9.52 6.54 -1.14
N ILE A 14 -9.50 5.26 -1.48
CA ILE A 14 -8.27 4.46 -1.48
C ILE A 14 -7.97 4.01 -2.89
N VAL A 15 -6.79 4.34 -3.41
CA VAL A 15 -6.29 3.87 -4.70
C VAL A 15 -5.19 2.86 -4.41
N TYR A 16 -5.35 1.64 -4.89
CA TYR A 16 -4.34 0.60 -4.86
C TYR A 16 -3.79 0.39 -6.26
N THR A 17 -2.49 0.52 -6.42
CA THR A 17 -1.79 0.26 -7.68
C THR A 17 -0.85 -0.93 -7.51
N GLU A 18 -0.85 -1.78 -8.51
CA GLU A 18 0.06 -2.94 -8.59
C GLU A 18 1.04 -2.74 -9.73
N ALA A 19 2.32 -2.78 -9.41
CA ALA A 19 3.41 -2.82 -10.38
C ALA A 19 4.31 -4.03 -10.12
N PRO A 20 5.19 -4.40 -11.08
CA PRO A 20 6.12 -5.51 -10.91
C PRO A 20 7.05 -5.33 -9.70
N GLU A 21 7.58 -4.13 -9.49
CA GLU A 21 8.61 -3.87 -8.47
C GLU A 21 8.04 -3.37 -7.13
N HIS A 22 6.82 -2.85 -7.13
CA HIS A 22 6.21 -2.27 -5.93
C HIS A 22 4.68 -2.21 -6.06
N ASN A 23 4.01 -2.16 -4.92
CA ASN A 23 2.63 -1.76 -4.79
C ASN A 23 2.54 -0.40 -4.12
N GLU A 24 1.51 0.37 -4.46
CA GLU A 24 1.22 1.62 -3.79
C GLU A 24 -0.22 1.65 -3.29
N ILE A 25 -0.40 2.22 -2.10
CA ILE A 25 -1.71 2.53 -1.53
C ILE A 25 -1.73 4.04 -1.30
N LEU A 26 -2.65 4.72 -1.99
CA LEU A 26 -2.93 6.13 -1.77
C LEU A 26 -4.26 6.22 -1.02
N LEU A 27 -4.26 6.87 0.13
CA LEU A 27 -5.47 7.24 0.85
C LEU A 27 -5.66 8.75 0.67
N ILE A 28 -6.84 9.16 0.20
CA ILE A 28 -7.15 10.56 -0.13
C ILE A 28 -8.41 10.97 0.61
N ASN A 29 -8.36 12.08 1.33
CA ASN A 29 -9.52 12.67 2.00
C ASN A 29 -9.48 14.20 1.89
N ASP A 30 -10.38 14.75 1.06
CA ASP A 30 -10.42 16.19 0.79
C ASP A 30 -10.99 17.03 1.94
N LYS A 31 -11.58 16.39 2.95
CA LYS A 31 -12.32 17.08 4.03
C LYS A 31 -11.55 17.15 5.34
N ARG A 32 -10.66 16.19 5.60
CA ARG A 32 -9.94 16.07 6.87
C ARG A 32 -8.64 15.31 6.70
N LYS A 33 -7.76 15.44 7.70
CA LYS A 33 -6.61 14.54 7.84
C LYS A 33 -7.09 13.09 7.98
N ILE A 34 -6.31 12.20 7.39
CA ILE A 34 -6.51 10.75 7.50
C ILE A 34 -5.99 10.33 8.87
N GLN A 35 -6.77 9.54 9.60
CA GLN A 35 -6.40 9.12 10.94
C GLN A 35 -5.40 7.97 10.88
N PRO A 36 -4.43 7.89 11.82
CA PRO A 36 -3.46 6.80 11.86
C PRO A 36 -4.09 5.41 11.81
N LYS A 37 -5.23 5.23 12.48
CA LYS A 37 -6.00 3.97 12.45
C LYS A 37 -6.47 3.60 11.04
N GLU A 38 -6.91 4.57 10.23
CA GLU A 38 -7.33 4.30 8.84
C GLU A 38 -6.14 3.87 7.98
N ILE A 39 -4.95 4.43 8.24
CA ILE A 39 -3.70 4.08 7.56
C ILE A 39 -3.32 2.64 7.89
N GLU A 40 -3.33 2.27 9.18
CA GLU A 40 -3.01 0.91 9.63
C GLU A 40 -4.00 -0.13 9.10
N GLU A 41 -5.30 0.17 9.13
CA GLU A 41 -6.35 -0.72 8.59
C GLU A 41 -6.17 -0.95 7.09
N ALA A 42 -5.92 0.11 6.31
CA ALA A 42 -5.67 0.00 4.89
C ALA A 42 -4.39 -0.80 4.60
N LYS A 43 -3.28 -0.47 5.29
CA LYS A 43 -2.00 -1.19 5.18
C LYS A 43 -2.23 -2.69 5.38
N ASN A 44 -2.81 -3.09 6.52
CA ASN A 44 -3.00 -4.49 6.86
C ASN A 44 -3.92 -5.21 5.87
N TYR A 45 -4.98 -4.54 5.40
CA TYR A 45 -5.91 -5.09 4.43
C TYR A 45 -5.24 -5.43 3.08
N PHE A 46 -4.37 -4.55 2.58
CA PHE A 46 -3.70 -4.78 1.30
C PHE A 46 -2.48 -5.70 1.44
N LEU A 47 -1.76 -5.65 2.56
CA LEU A 47 -0.67 -6.59 2.82
C LEU A 47 -1.16 -8.05 2.83
N ASP A 48 -2.31 -8.34 3.44
CA ASP A 48 -2.89 -9.69 3.37
C ASP A 48 -3.29 -10.10 1.94
N LYS A 49 -3.52 -9.15 1.02
CA LYS A 49 -3.87 -9.47 -0.37
C LYS A 49 -2.69 -9.77 -1.28
N ILE A 50 -1.47 -9.41 -0.88
CA ILE A 50 -0.27 -9.71 -1.65
C ILE A 50 0.06 -11.19 -1.40
N LYS A 51 -0.10 -12.02 -2.43
CA LYS A 51 0.12 -13.48 -2.35
C LYS A 51 1.21 -13.97 -3.32
N ASP A 52 1.64 -13.11 -4.22
CA ASP A 52 2.51 -13.38 -5.37
C ASP A 52 3.93 -12.80 -5.22
N ALA A 53 4.23 -12.14 -4.10
CA ALA A 53 5.54 -11.53 -3.83
C ALA A 53 5.89 -11.62 -2.33
N VAL A 54 7.19 -11.55 -2.04
CA VAL A 54 7.69 -11.30 -0.68
C VAL A 54 7.73 -9.79 -0.46
N TYR A 55 7.29 -9.35 0.72
CA TYR A 55 7.50 -7.97 1.17
C TYR A 55 8.16 -7.99 2.55
N HIS A 56 9.00 -7.00 2.79
CA HIS A 56 9.68 -6.78 4.06
C HIS A 56 9.06 -5.57 4.73
N GLU A 57 8.49 -5.74 5.93
CA GLU A 57 7.76 -4.67 6.61
C GLU A 57 8.64 -3.45 6.94
N ASP A 58 9.93 -3.68 7.16
CA ASP A 58 10.94 -2.64 7.40
C ASP A 58 11.25 -1.78 6.17
N GLU A 59 10.90 -2.24 4.98
CA GLU A 59 11.07 -1.48 3.73
C GLU A 59 9.81 -0.70 3.33
N ILE A 60 8.68 -0.93 4.00
CA ILE A 60 7.43 -0.22 3.75
C ILE A 60 7.58 1.24 4.18
N LYS A 61 7.33 2.15 3.25
CA LYS A 61 7.40 3.59 3.51
C LYS A 61 6.00 4.16 3.58
N VAL A 62 5.75 4.96 4.61
CA VAL A 62 4.50 5.72 4.79
C VAL A 62 4.83 7.20 4.78
N ILE A 63 4.20 7.94 3.87
CA ILE A 63 4.32 9.40 3.78
C ILE A 63 2.94 9.99 4.07
N GLU A 64 2.86 10.78 5.14
CA GLU A 64 1.63 11.45 5.55
C GLU A 64 1.68 12.93 5.17
N LEU A 65 0.74 13.35 4.32
CA LEU A 65 0.53 14.72 3.88
C LEU A 65 -0.86 15.21 4.31
N ALA A 66 -1.13 16.50 4.11
CA ALA A 66 -2.43 17.07 4.44
C ALA A 66 -3.52 16.49 3.51
N GLY A 67 -4.32 15.55 4.01
CA GLY A 67 -5.42 14.92 3.27
C GLY A 67 -4.98 13.82 2.30
N LEU A 68 -3.70 13.45 2.28
CA LEU A 68 -3.14 12.38 1.45
C LEU A 68 -2.19 11.54 2.29
N VAL A 69 -2.29 10.23 2.19
CA VAL A 69 -1.30 9.30 2.73
C VAL A 69 -0.87 8.38 1.61
N GLU A 70 0.43 8.20 1.46
CA GLU A 70 1.03 7.28 0.52
C GLU A 70 1.75 6.16 1.28
N ILE A 71 1.47 4.92 0.89
CA ILE A 71 2.14 3.73 1.40
C ILE A 71 2.79 3.02 0.23
N SER A 72 4.11 2.99 0.20
CA SER A 72 4.90 2.29 -0.82
C SER A 72 5.36 0.95 -0.25
N ILE A 73 5.05 -0.14 -0.97
CA ILE A 73 5.37 -1.51 -0.57
C ILE A 73 6.27 -2.12 -1.66
N PRO A 74 7.60 -2.16 -1.45
CA PRO A 74 8.51 -2.84 -2.36
C PRO A 74 8.19 -4.34 -2.46
N LYS A 75 8.30 -4.89 -3.67
CA LYS A 75 8.16 -6.33 -3.92
C LYS A 75 9.52 -6.96 -4.13
N HIS A 76 9.69 -8.14 -3.56
CA HIS A 76 10.81 -9.03 -3.85
C HIS A 76 10.29 -10.31 -4.48
N GLU A 77 11.07 -10.84 -5.42
CA GLU A 77 10.83 -12.14 -6.05
C GLU A 77 10.80 -13.23 -4.98
N LEU A 78 9.91 -14.21 -5.14
CA LEU A 78 9.75 -15.34 -4.21
C LEU A 78 11.00 -16.24 -4.15
N ASP A 79 11.90 -16.15 -5.14
CA ASP A 79 13.08 -17.01 -5.34
C ASP A 79 14.41 -16.25 -5.27
N ALA A 80 14.66 -15.50 -4.18
CA ALA A 80 16.00 -14.97 -3.86
C ALA A 80 16.82 -15.89 -2.91
N THR A 81 16.45 -17.17 -2.79
CA THR A 81 17.19 -18.16 -1.99
C THR A 81 17.37 -19.48 -2.72
N LEU A 82 18.26 -19.54 -3.71
CA LEU A 82 19.03 -20.74 -4.10
C LEU A 82 20.30 -20.29 -4.86
N ALA A 83 21.17 -19.54 -4.19
CA ALA A 83 22.52 -19.27 -4.69
C ALA A 83 23.52 -19.18 -3.53
N VAL A 84 23.72 -20.30 -2.82
CA VAL A 84 24.96 -20.61 -2.07
C VAL A 84 25.25 -22.09 -2.24
#